data_AF-A0A2V7J9P2-F1
#
_entry.id   AF-A0A2V7J9P2-F1
#
_cell.length_a   1.000
_cell.length_b   1.000
_cell.length_c   1.000
_cell.angle_alpha   90.00
_cell.angle_beta   90.00
_cell.angle_gamma   90.00
#
_symmetry.space_group_name_H-M   'P 1'
#
loop_
_entity.id
_entity.type
_entity.pdbx_description
1 polymer ?
#
loop_
_entity_poly.entity_id
_entity_poly.type
_entity_poly.pdbx_seq_one_letter_code
_entity_poly.pdbx_strand_id
1 'polypeptide(L)'
;MQMLYLFLLGIPMSITGALITLSGAVLYPFYSAAPRVGGLSPLDDQQIGGLLMWVLGGLMLWIVMTVIWFRYSVWDQRSDAETQVPEAAYGARYSGLGTRRD
;
A
#
# COMPACT_ATOMS: atom_id res chain seq x y z
N MET A 1 3.14 -11.66 -4.95
CA MET A 1 1.82 -11.34 -5.58
C MET A 1 1.03 -10.25 -4.85
N GLN A 2 1.05 -10.18 -3.51
CA GLN A 2 0.26 -9.22 -2.72
C GLN A 2 0.52 -7.73 -3.06
N MET A 3 1.77 -7.35 -3.33
CA MET A 3 2.12 -5.97 -3.73
C MET A 3 1.51 -5.59 -5.09
N LEU A 4 1.51 -6.51 -6.06
CA LEU A 4 0.91 -6.30 -7.38
C LEU A 4 -0.61 -6.16 -7.27
N TYR A 5 -1.25 -6.98 -6.42
CA TYR A 5 -2.69 -6.88 -6.15
C TYR A 5 -3.07 -5.50 -5.58
N LEU A 6 -2.33 -5.02 -4.58
CA LEU A 6 -2.57 -3.70 -3.98
C LEU A 6 -2.32 -2.55 -4.97
N PHE A 7 -1.34 -2.71 -5.86
CA PHE A 7 -1.08 -1.74 -6.93
C PHE A 7 -2.23 -1.68 -7.94
N LEU A 8 -2.69 -2.84 -8.43
CA LEU A 8 -3.78 -2.91 -9.42
C LEU A 8 -5.11 -2.41 -8.84
N LEU A 9 -5.35 -2.62 -7.55
CA LEU A 9 -6.54 -2.11 -6.85
C LEU A 9 -6.61 -0.57 -6.89
N GLY A 10 -5.47 0.12 -6.94
CA GLY A 10 -5.40 1.58 -7.03
C GLY A 10 -5.81 2.15 -8.39
N ILE A 11 -5.80 1.35 -9.47
CA ILE A 11 -6.05 1.84 -10.83
C ILE A 11 -7.51 2.29 -11.03
N PRO A 12 -8.55 1.47 -10.77
CA PRO A 12 -9.94 1.90 -10.94
C PRO A 12 -10.30 3.09 -10.05
N MET A 13 -9.73 3.12 -8.84
CA MET A 13 -9.88 4.22 -7.90
C MET A 13 -9.30 5.53 -8.47
N SER A 14 -8.08 5.48 -9.00
CA SER A 14 -7.41 6.65 -9.57
C SER A 14 -8.10 7.16 -10.82
N ILE A 15 -8.61 6.26 -11.67
CA ILE A 15 -9.42 6.64 -12.84
C ILE A 15 -10.68 7.39 -12.39
N THR A 16 -11.39 6.87 -11.39
CA THR A 16 -12.61 7.50 -10.86
C THR A 16 -12.32 8.88 -10.28
N GLY A 17 -11.25 9.00 -9.49
CA GLY A 17 -10.78 10.28 -8.95
C GLY A 17 -10.48 11.30 -10.05
N ALA A 18 -9.68 10.90 -11.05
CA ALA A 18 -9.31 11.75 -12.17
C ALA A 18 -10.53 12.20 -12.99
N LEU A 19 -11.49 11.32 -13.27
CA LEU A 19 -12.72 11.67 -14.01
C LEU A 19 -13.54 12.74 -13.28
N ILE A 20 -13.63 12.69 -11.95
CA ILE A 20 -14.42 13.65 -11.18
C ILE A 20 -13.66 14.97 -11.01
N THR A 21 -12.38 14.92 -10.67
CA THR A 21 -11.52 16.10 -10.44
C THR A 21 -11.26 16.89 -11.71
N LEU A 22 -11.05 16.22 -12.84
CA LEU A 22 -10.70 16.87 -14.11
C LEU A 22 -11.92 17.16 -14.98
N SER A 23 -13.13 16.88 -14.50
CA SER A 23 -14.35 17.20 -15.24
C SER A 23 -14.50 18.72 -15.38
N GLY A 24 -14.69 19.19 -16.62
CA GLY A 24 -15.04 20.58 -16.93
C GLY A 24 -16.53 20.88 -16.80
N ALA A 25 -17.36 19.88 -16.48
CA ALA A 25 -18.79 20.02 -16.28
C ALA A 25 -19.22 19.44 -14.92
N VAL A 26 -20.30 19.99 -14.38
CA VAL A 26 -20.94 19.47 -13.18
C VAL A 26 -21.58 18.13 -13.53
N LEU A 27 -21.05 17.04 -12.97
CA LEU A 27 -21.48 15.66 -13.25
C LEU A 27 -22.86 15.36 -12.67
N TYR A 28 -23.27 16.11 -11.64
CA TYR A 28 -24.59 15.96 -11.03
C TYR A 28 -25.36 17.28 -10.97
N PRO A 29 -26.00 17.69 -12.10
CA PRO A 29 -26.62 19.01 -12.24
C PRO A 29 -27.73 19.30 -11.23
N PHE A 30 -28.39 18.27 -10.69
CA PHE A 30 -29.44 18.45 -9.69
C PHE A 30 -28.94 19.18 -8.43
N TYR A 31 -27.67 18.97 -8.04
CA TYR A 31 -27.06 19.69 -6.92
C TYR A 31 -26.79 21.17 -7.22
N SER A 32 -26.74 21.56 -8.49
CA SER A 32 -26.55 22.97 -8.85
C SER A 32 -27.76 23.85 -8.48
N ALA A 33 -28.96 23.25 -8.38
CA ALA A 33 -30.21 23.92 -8.05
C ALA A 33 -30.46 24.03 -6.53
N ALA A 34 -29.66 23.34 -5.69
CA ALA A 34 -29.82 23.38 -4.25
C ALA A 34 -29.36 24.76 -3.68
N PRO A 35 -30.05 25.30 -2.65
CA PRO A 35 -29.58 26.47 -1.92
C PRO A 35 -28.21 26.18 -1.30
N ARG A 36 -27.21 27.03 -1.61
CA ARG A 36 -25.81 26.74 -1.29
C ARG A 36 -25.41 27.35 0.04
N VAL A 37 -24.62 26.59 0.79
CA VAL A 37 -24.04 27.02 2.07
C VAL A 37 -22.59 27.46 1.80
N GLY A 38 -22.38 28.48 0.95
CA GLY A 38 -21.04 28.96 0.58
C GLY A 38 -20.96 29.71 -0.75
N GLY A 39 -19.79 30.30 -1.03
CA GLY A 39 -19.51 31.08 -2.25
C GLY A 39 -18.86 30.30 -3.40
N LEU A 40 -18.68 28.99 -3.25
CA LEU A 40 -18.06 28.14 -4.29
C LEU A 40 -19.06 27.84 -5.42
N SER A 41 -18.56 27.78 -6.65
CA SER A 41 -19.35 27.26 -7.77
C SER A 41 -19.52 25.74 -7.62
N PRO A 42 -20.59 25.14 -8.17
CA PRO A 42 -20.79 23.68 -8.08
C PRO A 42 -19.69 22.89 -8.80
N LEU A 43 -19.05 23.51 -9.79
CA LEU A 43 -17.92 22.91 -10.49
C LEU A 43 -16.70 22.86 -9.58
N ASP A 44 -16.35 23.98 -8.94
CA ASP A 44 -15.20 24.05 -8.04
C ASP A 44 -15.35 23.10 -6.86
N ASP A 45 -16.54 23.04 -6.26
CA ASP A 45 -16.85 22.15 -5.15
C ASP A 45 -16.66 20.67 -5.53
N GLN A 46 -17.14 20.27 -6.72
CA GLN A 46 -16.92 18.92 -7.24
C GLN A 46 -15.45 18.61 -7.50
N GLN A 47 -14.71 19.54 -8.11
CA GLN A 47 -13.31 19.33 -8.45
C GLN A 47 -12.45 19.20 -7.18
N ILE A 48 -12.70 20.06 -6.19
CA ILE A 48 -12.03 20.01 -4.88
C ILE A 48 -12.42 18.74 -4.13
N GLY A 49 -13.71 18.40 -4.08
CA GLY A 49 -14.20 17.17 -3.45
C GLY A 49 -13.60 15.93 -4.10
N GLY A 50 -13.54 15.91 -5.43
CA GLY A 50 -12.92 14.86 -6.23
C GLY A 50 -11.42 14.73 -5.95
N LEU A 51 -10.72 15.87 -5.87
CA LEU A 51 -9.29 15.90 -5.58
C LEU A 51 -9.02 15.38 -4.16
N LEU A 52 -9.80 15.84 -3.17
CA LEU A 52 -9.68 15.42 -1.78
C LEU A 52 -9.91 13.92 -1.64
N MET A 53 -11.00 13.38 -2.20
CA MET A 53 -11.25 11.94 -2.10
C MET A 53 -10.16 11.11 -2.80
N TRP A 54 -9.62 11.58 -3.93
CA TRP A 54 -8.57 10.88 -4.66
C TRP A 54 -7.26 10.85 -3.87
N VAL A 55 -6.82 12.02 -3.39
CA VAL A 55 -5.56 12.14 -2.63
C VAL A 55 -5.66 11.40 -1.30
N LEU A 56 -6.74 11.58 -0.54
CA LEU A 56 -6.92 10.90 0.75
C LEU A 56 -6.97 9.37 0.57
N GLY A 57 -7.65 8.90 -0.46
CA GLY A 57 -7.71 7.47 -0.80
C GLY A 57 -6.35 6.90 -1.21
N GLY A 58 -5.61 7.62 -2.05
CA GLY A 58 -4.24 7.25 -2.43
C GLY A 58 -3.29 7.21 -1.23
N LEU A 59 -3.34 8.23 -0.37
CA LEU A 59 -2.53 8.30 0.85
C LEU A 59 -2.76 7.09 1.78
N MET A 60 -4.01 6.66 1.94
CA MET A 60 -4.33 5.46 2.73
C MET A 60 -3.62 4.21 2.18
N LEU A 61 -3.69 3.99 0.85
CA LEU A 61 -3.01 2.86 0.20
C LEU A 61 -1.49 2.92 0.40
N TRP A 62 -0.88 4.11 0.25
CA TRP A 62 0.55 4.31 0.48
C TRP A 62 0.96 4.02 1.93
N ILE A 63 0.17 4.45 2.91
CA ILE A 63 0.44 4.17 4.33
C ILE A 63 0.39 2.66 4.59
N VAL A 64 -0.66 1.97 4.14
CA VAL A 64 -0.82 0.51 4.33
C VAL A 64 0.34 -0.24 3.68
N MET A 65 0.71 0.13 2.45
CA MET A 65 1.83 -0.48 1.74
C MET A 65 3.15 -0.30 2.51
N THR A 66 3.40 0.91 2.99
CA THR A 66 4.61 1.24 3.75
C THR A 66 4.68 0.42 5.04
N VAL A 67 3.58 0.34 5.80
CA VAL A 67 3.50 -0.45 7.04
C VAL A 67 3.73 -1.94 6.77
N ILE A 68 3.10 -2.51 5.74
CA ILE A 68 3.29 -3.93 5.37
C ILE A 68 4.73 -4.20 4.98
N TRP A 69 5.34 -3.32 4.18
CA TRP A 69 6.73 -3.46 3.74
C TRP A 69 7.69 -3.43 4.93
N PHE A 70 7.57 -2.46 5.85
CA PHE A 70 8.42 -2.41 7.04
C PHE A 70 8.23 -3.63 7.94
N ARG A 71 6.99 -4.09 8.12
CA ARG A 71 6.73 -5.32 8.87
C ARG A 71 7.44 -6.51 8.24
N TYR A 72 7.33 -6.70 6.93
CA TYR A 72 8.02 -7.81 6.26
C TYR A 72 9.54 -7.69 6.36
N SER A 73 10.09 -6.50 6.09
CA SER A 73 11.54 -6.23 6.14
C SER A 73 12.18 -6.56 7.50
N VAL A 74 11.47 -6.29 8.60
CA VAL A 74 11.95 -6.63 9.95
C VAL A 74 11.87 -8.13 10.25
N TRP A 75 10.90 -8.83 9.67
CA TRP A 75 10.76 -10.28 9.84
C TRP A 75 11.83 -11.05 9.05
N ASP A 76 12.12 -10.63 7.82
CA ASP A 76 13.15 -11.24 6.94
C ASP A 76 14.54 -11.23 7.62
N GLN A 77 14.89 -10.10 8.28
CA GLN A 77 16.15 -9.97 9.00
C GLN A 77 16.30 -10.95 10.18
N ARG A 78 15.18 -11.36 10.80
CA ARG A 78 15.22 -12.32 11.92
C ARG A 78 15.35 -13.76 11.43
N SER A 79 14.67 -14.11 10.33
CA SER A 79 14.80 -15.45 9.74
C SER A 79 16.19 -15.71 9.18
N ASP A 80 16.84 -14.70 8.61
CA ASP A 80 18.21 -14.83 8.10
C ASP A 80 19.22 -15.03 9.24
N ALA A 81 19.02 -14.33 10.37
CA ALA A 81 19.85 -14.49 11.57
C ALA A 81 19.70 -15.87 12.23
N GLU A 82 18.51 -16.47 12.17
CA GLU A 82 18.25 -17.81 12.74
C GLU A 82 18.71 -18.95 11.80
N THR A 83 18.70 -18.70 10.48
CA THR A 83 19.16 -19.66 9.45
C THR A 83 20.69 -19.68 9.32
N GLN A 84 21.39 -18.65 9.82
CA GLN A 84 22.86 -18.62 9.96
C GLN A 84 23.34 -19.54 11.10
N VAL A 85 23.05 -20.85 11.00
CA VAL A 85 23.73 -21.86 11.82
C VAL A 85 25.20 -21.90 11.36
N PRO A 86 26.19 -21.68 12.25
CA PRO A 86 27.59 -21.67 11.85
C PRO A 86 27.97 -23.01 11.20
N GLU A 87 28.57 -22.99 10.02
CA GLU A 87 29.16 -24.18 9.35
C GLU A 87 30.08 -24.97 10.30
N ALA A 88 30.73 -24.27 11.24
CA ALA A 88 31.53 -24.87 12.31
C ALA A 88 30.73 -25.84 13.23
N ALA A 89 29.44 -25.59 13.44
CA ALA A 89 28.55 -26.45 14.22
C ALA A 89 28.21 -27.76 13.50
N TYR A 90 28.13 -27.74 12.16
CA TYR A 90 27.99 -28.95 11.35
C TYR A 90 29.29 -29.76 11.34
N GLY A 91 30.44 -29.11 11.12
CA GLY A 91 31.76 -29.77 11.13
C GLY A 91 32.09 -30.48 12.46
N ALA A 92 31.74 -29.88 13.59
CA ALA A 92 31.96 -30.47 14.91
C ALA A 92 31.05 -31.70 15.20
N ARG A 93 29.86 -31.76 14.60
CA ARG A 93 28.92 -32.87 14.80
C ARG A 93 29.33 -34.12 14.02
N TYR A 94 29.91 -33.95 12.83
CA TYR A 94 30.41 -35.06 12.02
C TYR A 94 31.80 -35.55 12.46
N SER A 95 32.64 -34.70 13.05
CA SER A 95 33.94 -35.12 13.61
C SER A 95 33.81 -35.94 14.90
N GLY A 96 32.75 -35.72 15.70
CA GLY A 96 32.49 -36.49 16.92
C GLY A 96 31.84 -37.87 16.72
N LEU A 97 31.29 -38.14 15.53
CA LEU A 97 30.61 -39.40 15.20
C LEU A 97 31.56 -40.47 14.60
N GLY A 98 32.79 -40.08 14.23
CA GLY A 98 33.79 -40.97 13.62
C GLY A 98 34.64 -41.78 14.61
N THR A 99 34.57 -41.51 15.92
CA THR A 99 35.56 -42.00 16.90
C THR A 99 35.01 -43.01 17.93
N ARG A 100 33.84 -43.61 17.68
CA ARG A 100 33.32 -44.74 18.49
C ARG A 100 33.07 -45.96 17.61
N ARG A 101 34.13 -46.62 17.15
CA ARG A 101 34.04 -47.96 16.54
C ARG A 101 35.31 -48.79 16.75
N ASP A 102 35.69 -49.01 18.01
CA ASP A 102 36.64 -50.07 18.41
C ASP A 102 36.80 -50.12 19.93
#